data_AF-A0A6G1RCQ8-F1
#
_entry.id   AF-A0A6G1RCQ8-F1
#
_cell.length_a   1.000
_cell.length_b   1.000
_cell.length_c   1.000
_cell.angle_alpha   90.00
_cell.angle_beta   90.00
_cell.angle_gamma   90.00
#
_symmetry.space_group_name_H-M   'P 1'
#
loop_
_entity.id
_entity.type
_entity.pdbx_description
1 polymer ?
#
loop_
_entity_poly.entity_id
_entity_poly.type
_entity_poly.pdbx_seq_one_letter_code
_entity_poly.pdbx_strand_id
1 'polypeptide(L)'
;FLNSGTSFVAGFAIFSILGFMAGEQGVPIAEVAESGPGLAFIAYPRAVVMLPFSPLWACFFFLMVVLLGLDSQFVCVESLVTALVDMYPTIFRKKNRRETLILLVSVLSYLVGLVMLTEVP
;
A
#
# COMPACT_ATOMS: atom_id res chain seq x y z
N PHE A 1 -4.96 9.21 17.04
CA PHE A 1 -5.95 8.21 17.48
C PHE A 1 -6.43 7.32 16.35
N LEU A 2 -7.00 7.85 15.26
CA LEU A 2 -7.52 7.03 14.15
C LEU A 2 -6.45 6.12 13.53
N ASN A 3 -5.28 6.66 13.13
CA ASN A 3 -4.20 5.86 12.55
C ASN A 3 -3.76 4.69 13.46
N SER A 4 -3.50 4.98 14.72
CA SER A 4 -3.11 3.97 15.72
C SER A 4 -4.23 2.97 16.01
N GLY A 5 -5.49 3.42 16.03
CA GLY A 5 -6.66 2.56 16.19
C GLY A 5 -6.82 1.59 15.02
N THR A 6 -6.72 2.09 13.78
CA THR A 6 -6.74 1.25 12.57
C THR A 6 -5.59 0.25 12.59
N SER A 7 -4.38 0.66 12.99
CA SER A 7 -3.22 -0.22 13.10
C SER A 7 -3.43 -1.32 14.14
N PHE A 8 -4.02 -0.98 15.27
CA PHE A 8 -4.33 -1.94 16.34
C PHE A 8 -5.38 -2.97 15.90
N VAL A 9 -6.46 -2.53 15.26
CA VAL A 9 -7.50 -3.42 14.71
C VAL A 9 -6.95 -4.29 13.58
N ALA A 10 -6.13 -3.73 12.70
CA ALA A 10 -5.47 -4.47 11.63
C ALA A 10 -4.55 -5.56 12.18
N GLY A 11 -3.86 -5.30 13.30
CA GLY A 11 -3.07 -6.31 14.01
C GLY A 11 -3.90 -7.55 14.38
N PHE A 12 -5.06 -7.36 15.02
CA PHE A 12 -5.95 -8.50 15.34
C PHE A 12 -6.46 -9.22 14.09
N ALA A 13 -6.81 -8.49 13.03
CA ALA A 13 -7.26 -9.10 11.79
C ALA A 13 -6.16 -9.98 11.15
N ILE A 14 -4.92 -9.49 11.10
CA ILE A 14 -3.79 -10.23 10.52
C ILE A 14 -3.44 -11.44 11.39
N PHE A 15 -3.27 -11.26 12.71
CA PHE A 15 -2.88 -12.35 13.59
C PHE A 15 -3.97 -13.43 13.75
N SER A 16 -5.25 -13.10 13.61
CA SER A 16 -6.32 -14.12 13.66
C SER A 16 -6.29 -15.05 12.44
N ILE A 17 -6.12 -14.50 11.24
CA ILE A 17 -6.01 -15.28 10.00
C ILE A 17 -4.72 -16.10 9.96
N LEU A 18 -3.59 -15.53 10.39
CA LEU A 18 -2.32 -16.26 10.48
C LEU A 18 -2.34 -17.34 11.57
N GLY A 19 -2.99 -17.07 12.71
CA GLY A 19 -3.21 -18.07 13.76
C GLY A 19 -4.06 -19.25 13.28
N PHE A 20 -5.11 -18.98 12.51
CA PHE A 20 -5.89 -20.01 11.84
C PHE A 20 -5.04 -20.84 10.87
N MET A 21 -4.23 -20.18 10.02
CA MET A 21 -3.31 -20.85 9.09
C MET A 21 -2.27 -21.72 9.81
N ALA A 22 -1.70 -21.24 10.92
CA ALA A 22 -0.76 -22.00 11.74
C ALA A 22 -1.40 -23.25 12.36
N GLY A 23 -2.65 -23.12 12.84
CA GLY A 23 -3.42 -24.24 13.38
C GLY A 23 -3.73 -25.32 12.34
N GLU A 24 -4.14 -24.92 11.14
CA GLU A 24 -4.44 -25.87 10.04
C GLU A 24 -3.19 -26.55 9.47
N GLN A 25 -2.05 -25.85 9.44
CA GLN A 25 -0.80 -26.38 8.91
C GLN A 25 0.08 -27.10 9.95
N GLY A 26 -0.26 -26.98 11.24
CA GLY A 26 0.54 -27.56 12.32
C GLY A 26 1.94 -26.95 12.46
N VAL A 27 2.14 -25.74 11.93
CA VAL A 27 3.42 -25.00 11.98
C VAL A 27 3.38 -23.93 13.06
N PRO A 28 4.51 -23.58 13.69
CA PRO A 28 4.55 -22.50 14.66
C PRO A 28 4.20 -21.15 14.00
N ILE A 29 3.54 -20.26 14.75
CA ILE A 29 3.12 -18.93 14.26
C ILE A 29 4.30 -18.10 13.70
N ALA A 30 5.51 -18.31 14.22
CA ALA A 30 6.71 -17.63 13.77
C ALA A 30 7.08 -17.93 12.31
N GLU A 31 6.67 -19.09 11.76
CA GLU A 31 6.92 -19.46 10.36
C GLU A 31 5.94 -18.80 9.39
N VAL A 32 4.74 -18.40 9.84
CA VAL A 32 3.72 -17.75 9.01
C VAL A 32 3.68 -16.22 9.18
N ALA A 33 4.25 -15.70 10.27
CA ALA A 33 4.27 -14.28 10.62
C ALA A 33 5.60 -13.59 10.23
N GLU A 34 6.08 -13.84 9.01
CA GLU A 34 7.25 -13.12 8.47
C GLU A 34 6.92 -11.64 8.25
N SER A 35 7.82 -10.72 8.60
CA SER A 35 7.55 -9.28 8.43
C SER A 35 7.85 -8.80 7.00
N GLY A 36 7.12 -7.77 6.56
CA GLY A 36 7.38 -7.10 5.28
C GLY A 36 6.42 -7.49 4.15
N PRO A 37 6.78 -7.23 2.89
CA PRO A 37 5.90 -7.47 1.74
C PRO A 37 5.48 -8.94 1.59
N GLY A 38 6.36 -9.88 1.99
CA GLY A 38 6.08 -11.32 1.98
C GLY A 38 4.87 -11.70 2.84
N LEU A 39 4.61 -10.99 3.94
CA LEU A 39 3.43 -11.23 4.77
C LEU A 39 2.14 -10.99 4.01
N ALA A 40 2.06 -9.85 3.32
CA ALA A 40 0.88 -9.41 2.62
C ALA A 40 0.69 -10.14 1.28
N PHE A 41 1.76 -10.50 0.59
CA PHE A 41 1.69 -11.05 -0.77
C PHE A 41 1.95 -12.56 -0.87
N ILE A 42 2.41 -13.21 0.21
CA ILE A 42 2.65 -14.66 0.24
C ILE A 42 1.84 -15.33 1.35
N ALA A 43 2.06 -14.94 2.61
CA ALA A 43 1.42 -15.59 3.75
C ALA A 43 -0.10 -15.34 3.78
N TYR A 44 -0.53 -14.09 3.59
CA TYR A 44 -1.95 -13.73 3.65
C TYR A 44 -2.80 -14.37 2.53
N PRO A 45 -2.39 -14.36 1.24
CA PRO A 45 -3.13 -15.07 0.19
C PRO A 45 -3.21 -16.57 0.44
N ARG A 46 -2.16 -17.20 1.00
CA ARG A 46 -2.20 -18.62 1.39
C ARG A 46 -3.26 -18.88 2.45
N ALA A 47 -3.35 -18.03 3.47
CA ALA A 47 -4.37 -18.15 4.51
C ALA A 47 -5.79 -17.92 3.97
N VAL A 48 -5.98 -16.95 3.07
CA VAL A 48 -7.29 -16.64 2.46
C VAL A 48 -7.85 -17.78 1.62
N VAL A 49 -6.99 -18.55 0.93
CA VAL A 49 -7.42 -19.73 0.14
C VAL A 49 -7.99 -20.84 1.03
N MET A 50 -7.65 -20.88 2.31
CA MET A 50 -8.20 -21.83 3.27
C MET A 50 -9.59 -21.45 3.79
N LEU A 51 -10.02 -20.20 3.59
CA LEU A 51 -11.34 -19.72 4.00
C LEU A 51 -12.44 -20.09 2.99
N PRO A 52 -13.68 -20.36 3.42
CA PRO A 52 -14.81 -20.49 2.51
C PRO A 52 -15.06 -19.15 1.79
N PHE A 53 -15.46 -19.22 0.51
CA PHE A 53 -15.62 -18.03 -0.36
C PHE A 53 -14.33 -17.22 -0.55
N SER A 54 -13.18 -17.88 -0.61
CA SER A 54 -11.84 -17.30 -0.81
C SER A 54 -11.73 -16.14 -1.81
N PRO A 55 -12.34 -16.17 -3.03
CA PRO A 55 -12.20 -15.08 -3.99
C PRO A 55 -12.78 -13.74 -3.49
N LEU A 56 -13.81 -13.76 -2.66
CA LEU A 56 -14.41 -12.55 -2.09
C LEU A 56 -13.45 -11.89 -1.08
N TRP A 57 -12.87 -12.69 -0.20
CA TRP A 57 -11.88 -12.22 0.79
C TRP A 57 -10.60 -11.70 0.13
N ALA A 58 -10.13 -12.37 -0.92
CA ALA A 58 -8.97 -11.92 -1.69
C ALA A 58 -9.24 -10.56 -2.34
N CYS A 59 -10.42 -10.37 -2.93
CA CYS A 59 -10.81 -9.10 -3.53
C CYS A 59 -10.77 -7.95 -2.51
N PHE A 60 -11.39 -8.11 -1.33
CA PHE A 60 -11.36 -7.08 -0.30
C PHE A 60 -9.95 -6.79 0.21
N PHE A 61 -9.11 -7.82 0.37
CA PHE A 61 -7.74 -7.63 0.81
C PHE A 61 -6.90 -6.83 -0.19
N PHE A 62 -6.91 -7.22 -1.48
CA PHE A 62 -6.15 -6.49 -2.50
C PHE A 62 -6.71 -5.09 -2.74
N LEU A 63 -8.04 -4.92 -2.70
CA LEU A 63 -8.67 -3.61 -2.79
C LEU A 63 -8.25 -2.72 -1.60
N MET A 64 -8.20 -3.26 -0.38
CA MET A 64 -7.68 -2.54 0.79
C MET A 64 -6.22 -2.10 0.56
N VAL A 65 -5.34 -3.02 0.12
CA VAL A 65 -3.92 -2.70 -0.14
C VAL A 65 -3.77 -1.61 -1.20
N VAL A 66 -4.54 -1.68 -2.30
CA VAL A 66 -4.55 -0.66 -3.35
C VAL A 66 -5.05 0.67 -2.81
N LEU A 67 -6.14 0.71 -2.05
CA LEU A 67 -6.67 1.95 -1.48
C LEU A 67 -5.69 2.59 -0.49
N LEU A 68 -5.04 1.79 0.37
CA LEU A 68 -4.03 2.30 1.31
C LEU A 68 -2.81 2.88 0.58
N GLY A 69 -2.37 2.23 -0.50
CA GLY A 69 -1.28 2.72 -1.35
C GLY A 69 -1.66 4.01 -2.09
N LEU A 70 -2.86 4.05 -2.68
CA LEU A 70 -3.35 5.20 -3.43
C LEU A 70 -3.54 6.43 -2.54
N ASP A 71 -4.20 6.29 -1.39
CA ASP A 71 -4.43 7.40 -0.44
C ASP A 71 -3.09 8.02 0.02
N SER A 72 -2.16 7.17 0.44
CA SER A 72 -0.81 7.60 0.84
C SER A 72 -0.10 8.34 -0.31
N GLN A 73 -0.28 7.86 -1.54
CA GLN A 73 0.42 8.44 -2.68
C GLN A 73 -0.18 9.75 -3.17
N PHE A 74 -1.50 9.93 -3.04
CA PHE A 74 -2.13 11.24 -3.24
C PHE A 74 -1.58 12.27 -2.26
N VAL A 75 -1.46 11.92 -0.97
CA VAL A 75 -0.90 12.82 0.04
C VAL A 75 0.56 13.16 -0.27
N CYS A 76 1.37 12.19 -0.72
CA CYS A 76 2.77 12.43 -1.08
C CYS A 76 2.91 13.40 -2.26
N VAL A 77 2.20 13.17 -3.37
CA VAL A 77 2.26 14.06 -4.54
C VAL A 77 1.72 15.45 -4.21
N GLU A 78 0.59 15.52 -3.50
CA GLU A 78 -0.03 16.79 -3.11
C GLU A 78 0.86 17.61 -2.19
N SER A 79 1.52 16.98 -1.21
CA SER A 79 2.44 17.65 -0.30
C SER A 79 3.70 18.17 -1.01
N LEU A 80 4.28 17.39 -1.92
CA LEU A 80 5.41 17.82 -2.74
C LEU A 80 5.04 19.01 -3.64
N VAL A 81 3.90 18.92 -4.34
CA VAL A 81 3.42 19.97 -5.23
C VAL A 81 3.13 21.25 -4.44
N THR A 82 2.49 21.12 -3.27
CA THR A 82 2.21 22.26 -2.39
C THR A 82 3.50 22.94 -1.93
N ALA A 83 4.50 22.16 -1.48
CA ALA A 83 5.80 22.70 -1.08
C ALA A 83 6.52 23.44 -2.23
N LEU A 84 6.45 22.93 -3.46
CA LEU A 84 7.02 23.58 -4.64
C LEU A 84 6.30 24.89 -5.00
N VAL A 85 4.97 24.91 -4.88
CA VAL A 85 4.16 26.12 -5.12
C VAL A 85 4.45 27.19 -4.07
N ASP A 86 4.62 26.79 -2.81
CA ASP A 86 4.93 27.70 -1.70
C ASP A 86 6.34 28.30 -1.83
N MET A 87 7.30 27.55 -2.38
CA MET A 87 8.67 28.03 -2.61
C MET A 87 8.79 29.02 -3.79
N TYR A 88 7.99 28.85 -4.85
CA TYR A 88 7.99 29.73 -6.03
C TYR A 88 6.59 30.26 -6.38
N PRO A 89 5.99 31.06 -5.49
CA PRO A 89 4.59 31.49 -5.63
C PRO A 89 4.37 32.38 -6.86
N THR A 90 5.35 33.19 -7.24
CA THR A 90 5.27 34.09 -8.41
C THR A 90 5.22 33.34 -9.75
N ILE A 91 5.79 32.13 -9.79
CA ILE A 91 5.89 31.31 -11.00
C ILE A 91 4.70 30.35 -11.09
N PHE A 92 4.31 29.69 -10.00
CA PHE A 92 3.36 28.58 -10.04
C PHE A 92 1.93 28.91 -9.62
N ARG A 93 1.66 30.09 -9.04
CA ARG A 93 0.30 30.55 -8.68
C ARG A 93 -0.53 31.04 -9.88
N LYS A 94 -0.02 30.90 -11.11
CA LYS A 94 -0.78 31.21 -12.33
C LYS A 94 -1.72 30.05 -12.70
N LYS A 95 -2.87 30.39 -13.31
CA LYS A 95 -3.87 29.44 -13.79
C LYS A 95 -3.22 28.32 -14.64
N ASN A 96 -3.63 27.07 -14.41
CA ASN A 96 -3.17 25.83 -15.07
C ASN A 96 -1.72 25.37 -14.79
N ARG A 97 -0.88 26.14 -14.08
CA ARG A 97 0.52 25.71 -13.81
C ARG A 97 0.63 24.64 -12.74
N ARG A 98 -0.26 24.67 -11.74
CA ARG A 98 -0.33 23.65 -10.69
C ARG A 98 -0.68 22.27 -11.26
N GLU A 99 -1.67 22.21 -12.15
CA GLU A 99 -2.06 20.96 -12.84
C GLU A 99 -0.92 20.43 -13.71
N THR A 100 -0.22 21.31 -14.43
CA THR A 100 0.97 20.94 -15.22
C THR A 100 2.09 20.40 -14.34
N LEU A 101 2.31 20.98 -13.15
CA LEU A 101 3.29 20.48 -12.18
C LEU A 101 2.94 19.10 -11.65
N ILE A 102 1.67 18.85 -11.31
CA ILE A 102 1.22 17.53 -10.86
C ILE A 102 1.50 16.50 -11.95
N LEU A 103 1.10 16.80 -13.20
CA LEU A 103 1.34 15.89 -14.33
C LEU A 103 2.84 15.63 -14.54
N LEU A 104 3.69 16.65 -14.46
CA LEU A 104 5.13 16.51 -14.59
C LEU A 104 5.71 15.62 -13.48
N VAL A 105 5.35 15.87 -12.22
CA VAL A 105 5.79 15.07 -11.07
C VAL A 105 5.34 13.61 -11.21
N SER A 106 4.09 13.38 -11.62
CA SER A 106 3.53 12.03 -11.84
C SER A 106 4.21 11.30 -13.00
N VAL A 107 4.55 11.98 -14.10
CA VAL A 107 5.27 11.38 -15.23
C VAL A 107 6.71 11.03 -14.82
N LEU A 108 7.40 11.92 -14.10
CA LEU A 108 8.74 11.64 -13.59
C LEU A 108 8.74 10.47 -12.62
N SER A 109 7.79 10.42 -11.67
CA SER A 109 7.71 9.32 -10.72
C SER A 109 7.37 7.99 -11.39
N TYR A 110 6.54 8.00 -12.43
CA TYR A 110 6.27 6.82 -13.26
C TYR A 110 7.55 6.32 -13.97
N LEU A 111 8.31 7.22 -14.61
CA LEU A 111 9.56 6.87 -15.30
C LEU A 111 10.62 6.28 -14.35
N VAL A 112 10.76 6.86 -13.15
CA VAL A 112 11.63 6.31 -12.11
C VAL A 112 11.11 4.95 -11.63
N GLY A 113 9.79 4.82 -11.46
CA GLY A 113 9.14 3.57 -11.08
C GLY A 113 9.36 2.43 -12.08
N LEU A 114 9.52 2.72 -13.37
CA LEU A 114 9.84 1.70 -14.37
C LEU A 114 11.16 0.96 -14.07
N VAL A 115 12.14 1.63 -13.45
CA VAL A 115 13.40 0.99 -13.02
C VAL A 115 13.17 -0.04 -11.91
N MET A 116 12.14 0.13 -11.08
CA MET A 116 11.79 -0.86 -10.06
C MET A 116 11.07 -2.09 -10.64
N LEU A 117 10.57 -2.01 -11.87
CA LEU A 117 9.90 -3.10 -12.58
C LEU A 117 10.85 -3.93 -13.45
N THR A 118 12.07 -3.46 -13.69
CA THR A 118 13.05 -4.22 -14.46
C THR A 118 13.61 -5.38 -13.64
N GLU A 119 13.66 -6.56 -14.25
CA GLU A 119 14.30 -7.74 -13.66
C GLU A 119 15.79 -7.45 -13.47
N VAL A 120 16.32 -7.69 -12.27
CA VAL A 120 17.75 -7.59 -12.00
C VAL A 120 18.40 -8.85 -12.58
N PRO A 121 19.33 -8.73 -13.55
CA PRO A 121 19.97 -9.89 -14.18
C PRO A 121 20.88 -10.66 -13.24
#